data_AF-A0A947X7Y3-F1
#
_entry.id   AF-A0A947X7Y3-F1
#
_cell.length_a   1.000
_cell.length_b   1.000
_cell.length_c   1.000
_cell.angle_alpha   90.00
_cell.angle_beta   90.00
_cell.angle_gamma   90.00
#
_symmetry.space_group_name_H-M   'P 1'
#
loop_
_entity.id
_entity.type
_entity.pdbx_description
1 polymer ?
#
loop_
_entity_poly.entity_id
_entity_poly.type
_entity_poly.pdbx_seq_one_letter_code
_entity_poly.pdbx_strand_id
1 'polypeptide(L)'
;APHPDGFASAAELVAGLREVADFEISVAAYPETHPQADCPASDLDNLKRKLDAGATRAITQFFFAPDTFFRFRDAARRHGIEAPIVPGILPVTNVARAREFAGLCGAAIPDWMDGLFEGLDRRPAARQLVAATLAAELCRRLYAGGVREYHFYTLNRADLSYAICHMLGRRPRGEADG
;
A
#
# COMPACT_ATOMS: atom_id res chain seq x y z
N ALA A 1 -19.68 -15.91 5.12
CA ALA A 1 -20.74 -14.96 5.52
C ALA A 1 -20.27 -14.20 6.75
N PRO A 2 -20.68 -12.94 6.96
CA PRO A 2 -20.37 -12.23 8.20
C PRO A 2 -20.93 -12.98 9.42
N HIS A 3 -20.34 -12.73 10.59
CA HIS A 3 -20.85 -13.27 11.85
C HIS A 3 -22.27 -12.72 12.10
N PRO A 4 -23.23 -13.50 12.65
CA PRO A 4 -24.60 -13.05 12.87
C PRO A 4 -24.72 -11.76 13.69
N ASP A 5 -23.86 -11.61 14.70
CA ASP A 5 -23.78 -10.42 15.56
C ASP A 5 -22.66 -9.44 15.14
N GLY A 6 -22.10 -9.59 13.94
CA GLY A 6 -21.00 -8.78 13.43
C GLY A 6 -21.42 -7.81 12.35
N PHE A 7 -20.54 -6.86 12.03
CA PHE A 7 -20.72 -5.98 10.88
C PHE A 7 -20.65 -6.76 9.56
N ALA A 8 -21.53 -6.45 8.62
CA ALA A 8 -21.56 -7.09 7.31
C ALA A 8 -20.51 -6.52 6.36
N SER A 9 -20.00 -5.31 6.63
CA SER A 9 -18.98 -4.67 5.81
C SER A 9 -18.07 -3.75 6.61
N ALA A 10 -16.92 -3.41 6.01
CA ALA A 10 -16.02 -2.41 6.56
C ALA A 10 -16.66 -1.01 6.66
N ALA A 11 -17.63 -0.68 5.79
CA ALA A 11 -18.33 0.61 5.88
C ALA A 11 -19.23 0.68 7.12
N GLU A 12 -19.92 -0.42 7.47
CA GLU A 12 -20.70 -0.50 8.70
C GLU A 12 -19.81 -0.43 9.95
N LEU A 13 -18.66 -1.11 9.93
CA LEU A 13 -17.68 -0.98 11.02
C LEU A 13 -17.20 0.47 11.18
N VAL A 14 -16.92 1.18 10.07
CA VAL A 14 -16.52 2.60 10.13
C VAL A 14 -17.64 3.44 10.78
N ALA A 15 -18.89 3.27 10.34
CA ALA A 15 -20.02 3.99 10.92
C ALA A 15 -20.18 3.70 12.42
N GLY A 16 -20.12 2.43 12.82
CA GLY A 16 -20.19 2.05 14.24
C GLY A 16 -19.04 2.62 15.08
N LEU A 17 -17.81 2.66 14.54
CA LEU A 17 -16.68 3.29 15.24
C LEU A 17 -16.90 4.79 15.46
N ARG A 18 -17.54 5.48 14.51
CA ARG A 18 -17.86 6.91 14.61
C ARG A 18 -18.91 7.23 15.67
N GLU A 19 -19.81 6.29 15.98
CA GLU A 19 -20.76 6.44 17.09
C GLU A 19 -20.09 6.32 18.46
N VAL A 20 -18.97 5.60 18.55
CA VAL A 20 -18.24 5.41 19.81
C VAL A 20 -17.37 6.62 20.15
N ALA A 21 -16.59 7.13 19.20
CA ALA A 21 -15.74 8.30 19.39
C ALA A 21 -15.27 8.91 18.06
N ASP A 22 -14.68 10.10 18.13
CA ASP A 22 -14.05 10.78 16.98
C ASP A 22 -12.67 10.19 16.66
N PHE A 23 -12.64 8.95 16.17
CA PHE A 23 -11.40 8.28 15.76
C PHE A 23 -10.86 8.78 14.42
N GLU A 24 -9.52 8.83 14.29
CA GLU A 24 -8.89 8.80 12.98
C GLU A 24 -8.97 7.39 12.39
N ILE A 25 -9.84 7.20 11.39
CA ILE A 25 -10.08 5.89 10.77
C ILE A 25 -9.40 5.84 9.40
N SER A 26 -8.59 4.82 9.17
CA SER A 26 -8.00 4.50 7.86
C SER A 26 -8.63 3.24 7.28
N VAL A 27 -8.92 3.22 5.98
CA VAL A 27 -9.53 2.06 5.29
C VAL A 27 -8.67 1.55 4.15
N ALA A 28 -8.80 0.27 3.83
CA ALA A 28 -8.06 -0.34 2.71
C ALA A 28 -8.59 0.15 1.35
N ALA A 29 -7.68 0.30 0.38
CA ALA A 29 -7.96 0.58 -1.03
C ALA A 29 -7.17 -0.37 -1.93
N TYR A 30 -7.67 -0.70 -3.12
CA TYR A 30 -7.03 -1.68 -4.02
C TYR A 30 -6.76 -1.05 -5.40
N PRO A 31 -5.51 -0.64 -5.68
CA PRO A 31 -5.15 -0.02 -6.96
C PRO A 31 -5.40 -0.90 -8.18
N GLU A 32 -5.43 -2.22 -7.99
CA GLU A 32 -5.62 -3.23 -9.03
C GLU A 32 -6.97 -3.95 -8.91
N THR A 33 -7.94 -3.34 -8.21
CA THR A 33 -9.27 -3.90 -7.91
C THR A 33 -9.22 -5.06 -6.92
N HIS A 34 -10.09 -5.03 -5.92
CA HIS A 34 -10.22 -6.13 -4.97
C HIS A 34 -10.61 -7.45 -5.67
N PRO A 35 -10.01 -8.61 -5.34
CA PRO A 35 -10.30 -9.88 -6.01
C PRO A 35 -11.76 -10.34 -5.93
N GLN A 36 -12.51 -9.85 -4.94
CA GLN A 36 -13.94 -10.16 -4.75
C GLN A 36 -14.88 -9.05 -5.27
N ALA A 37 -14.34 -8.00 -5.90
CA ALA A 37 -15.17 -6.97 -6.53
C ALA A 37 -15.61 -7.43 -7.92
N ASP A 38 -16.85 -7.11 -8.29
CA ASP A 38 -17.40 -7.47 -9.60
C ASP A 38 -16.67 -6.74 -10.74
N CYS A 39 -16.30 -5.48 -10.50
CA CYS A 39 -15.54 -4.66 -11.43
C CYS A 39 -14.81 -3.49 -10.73
N PRO A 40 -13.86 -2.82 -11.41
CA PRO A 40 -13.14 -1.68 -10.83
C PRO A 40 -14.05 -0.56 -10.32
N ALA A 41 -15.17 -0.29 -11.01
CA ALA A 41 -16.12 0.74 -10.60
C ALA A 41 -16.80 0.39 -9.27
N SER A 42 -17.27 -0.86 -9.11
CA SER A 42 -17.88 -1.33 -7.86
C SER A 42 -16.91 -1.30 -6.67
N ASP A 43 -15.62 -1.50 -6.91
CA ASP A 43 -14.61 -1.42 -5.85
C ASP A 43 -14.35 0.03 -5.43
N LEU A 44 -14.40 0.98 -6.37
CA LEU A 44 -14.39 2.41 -6.08
C LEU A 44 -15.67 2.85 -5.35
N ASP A 45 -16.85 2.33 -5.70
CA ASP A 45 -18.09 2.56 -4.95
C ASP A 45 -17.97 2.06 -3.51
N ASN A 46 -17.38 0.89 -3.31
CA ASN A 46 -17.12 0.35 -1.98
C ASN A 46 -16.11 1.20 -1.18
N LEU A 47 -15.04 1.67 -1.81
CA LEU A 47 -14.10 2.60 -1.18
C LEU A 47 -14.81 3.90 -0.79
N LYS A 48 -15.60 4.47 -1.69
CA LYS A 48 -16.37 5.69 -1.44
C LYS A 48 -17.33 5.50 -0.26
N ARG A 49 -18.08 4.39 -0.20
CA ARG A 49 -18.97 4.07 0.94
C ARG A 49 -18.23 4.07 2.28
N LYS A 50 -17.03 3.50 2.35
CA LYS A 50 -16.21 3.50 3.59
C LYS A 50 -15.78 4.91 4.00
N LEU A 51 -15.45 5.76 3.03
CA LEU A 51 -15.05 7.15 3.29
C LEU A 51 -16.25 8.01 3.67
N ASP A 52 -17.37 7.88 2.96
CA ASP A 52 -18.62 8.57 3.25
C ASP A 52 -19.18 8.18 4.63
N ALA A 53 -18.92 6.95 5.11
CA ALA A 53 -19.24 6.49 6.46
C ALA A 53 -18.37 7.14 7.56
N GLY A 54 -17.33 7.89 7.19
CA GLY A 54 -16.50 8.66 8.12
C GLY A 54 -15.04 8.24 8.19
N ALA A 55 -14.54 7.39 7.28
CA ALA A 55 -13.11 7.13 7.23
C ALA A 55 -12.33 8.38 6.75
N THR A 56 -11.23 8.69 7.42
CA THR A 56 -10.44 9.92 7.20
C THR A 56 -9.44 9.81 6.05
N ARG A 57 -8.96 8.60 5.77
CA ARG A 57 -7.99 8.33 4.70
C ARG A 57 -8.10 6.88 4.22
N ALA A 58 -7.54 6.62 3.05
CA ALA A 58 -7.35 5.28 2.53
C ALA A 58 -5.87 4.91 2.47
N ILE A 59 -5.54 3.65 2.75
CA ILE A 59 -4.21 3.07 2.55
C ILE A 59 -4.33 1.99 1.48
N THR A 60 -3.53 2.09 0.43
CA THR A 60 -3.61 1.12 -0.66
C THR A 60 -2.94 -0.20 -0.29
N GLN A 61 -3.45 -1.29 -0.84
CA GLN A 61 -2.66 -2.51 -1.04
C GLN A 61 -1.36 -2.17 -1.79
N PHE A 62 -0.31 -2.97 -1.58
CA PHE A 62 0.95 -2.80 -2.30
C PHE A 62 0.79 -2.99 -3.81
N PHE A 63 1.67 -2.34 -4.56
CA PHE A 63 1.77 -2.39 -6.01
C PHE A 63 3.24 -2.23 -6.41
N PHE A 64 3.58 -2.61 -7.63
CA PHE A 64 4.98 -2.63 -8.09
C PHE A 64 5.30 -1.63 -9.19
N ALA A 65 4.29 -0.98 -9.76
CA ALA A 65 4.45 0.08 -10.76
C ALA A 65 3.79 1.38 -10.29
N PRO A 66 4.46 2.54 -10.36
CA PRO A 66 3.88 3.80 -9.91
C PRO A 66 2.65 4.21 -10.73
N ASP A 67 2.61 3.85 -12.01
CA ASP A 67 1.47 4.15 -12.90
C ASP A 67 0.19 3.44 -12.42
N THR A 68 0.31 2.29 -11.74
CA THR A 68 -0.83 1.62 -11.10
C THR A 68 -1.47 2.52 -10.06
N PHE A 69 -0.67 3.13 -9.19
CA PHE A 69 -1.18 4.07 -8.19
C PHE A 69 -1.74 5.34 -8.82
N PHE A 70 -1.06 5.92 -9.82
CA PHE A 70 -1.53 7.16 -10.44
C PHE A 70 -2.87 6.96 -11.16
N ARG A 71 -3.02 5.88 -11.95
CA ARG A 71 -4.30 5.56 -12.59
C ARG A 71 -5.41 5.36 -11.57
N PHE A 72 -5.12 4.65 -10.48
CA PHE A 72 -6.09 4.43 -9.40
C PHE A 72 -6.49 5.74 -8.72
N ARG A 73 -5.53 6.57 -8.33
CA ARG A 73 -5.78 7.88 -7.72
C ARG A 73 -6.65 8.76 -8.62
N ASP A 74 -6.32 8.83 -9.90
CA ASP A 74 -7.05 9.66 -10.87
C ASP A 74 -8.46 9.11 -11.15
N ALA A 75 -8.65 7.78 -11.11
CA ALA A 75 -9.96 7.15 -11.16
C ALA A 75 -10.78 7.47 -9.89
N ALA A 76 -10.18 7.34 -8.70
CA ALA A 76 -10.85 7.66 -7.43
C ALA A 76 -11.31 9.13 -7.38
N ARG A 77 -10.47 10.08 -7.86
CA ARG A 77 -10.84 11.50 -7.95
C ARG A 77 -12.02 11.73 -8.90
N ARG A 78 -12.00 11.11 -10.08
CA ARG A 78 -13.15 11.14 -11.01
C ARG A 78 -14.43 10.53 -10.42
N HIS A 79 -14.28 9.64 -9.44
CA HIS A 79 -15.37 9.02 -8.69
C HIS A 79 -15.81 9.81 -7.45
N GLY A 80 -15.33 11.04 -7.28
CA GLY A 80 -15.70 11.92 -6.16
C GLY A 80 -15.07 11.54 -4.82
N ILE A 81 -13.97 10.78 -4.83
CA ILE A 81 -13.21 10.44 -3.62
C ILE A 81 -12.14 11.52 -3.39
N GLU A 82 -12.41 12.40 -2.41
CA GLU A 82 -11.50 13.51 -2.10
C GLU A 82 -10.52 13.22 -0.95
N ALA A 83 -10.79 12.20 -0.14
CA ALA A 83 -9.95 11.83 1.00
C ALA A 83 -8.51 11.47 0.58
N PRO A 84 -7.50 11.69 1.45
CA PRO A 84 -6.13 11.26 1.19
C PRO A 84 -6.04 9.75 0.90
N ILE A 85 -5.28 9.40 -0.15
CA ILE A 85 -4.97 8.01 -0.51
C ILE A 85 -3.47 7.82 -0.37
N VAL A 86 -3.06 7.04 0.62
CA VAL A 86 -1.66 6.78 0.97
C VAL A 86 -1.21 5.48 0.29
N PRO A 87 -0.14 5.49 -0.54
CA PRO A 87 0.36 4.28 -1.15
C PRO A 87 1.00 3.34 -0.13
N GLY A 88 0.56 2.08 -0.16
CA GLY A 88 1.22 0.97 0.50
C GLY A 88 2.43 0.49 -0.30
N ILE A 89 3.60 0.43 0.34
CA ILE A 89 4.87 0.04 -0.26
C ILE A 89 5.36 -1.23 0.41
N LEU A 90 5.58 -2.28 -0.37
CA LEU A 90 6.18 -3.53 0.09
C LEU A 90 7.62 -3.64 -0.44
N PRO A 91 8.65 -3.51 0.41
CA PRO A 91 10.02 -3.81 0.02
C PRO A 91 10.21 -5.32 -0.21
N VAL A 92 10.20 -5.75 -1.48
CA VAL A 92 10.25 -7.18 -1.83
C VAL A 92 11.67 -7.71 -1.70
N THR A 93 11.95 -8.40 -0.60
CA THR A 93 13.19 -9.20 -0.47
C THR A 93 13.04 -10.60 -1.03
N ASN A 94 11.82 -11.12 -1.18
CA ASN A 94 11.59 -12.47 -1.69
C ASN A 94 10.45 -12.46 -2.70
N VAL A 95 10.79 -12.54 -3.99
CA VAL A 95 9.81 -12.48 -5.08
C VAL A 95 8.84 -13.66 -5.06
N ALA A 96 9.28 -14.87 -4.71
CA ALA A 96 8.38 -16.01 -4.60
C ALA A 96 7.29 -15.77 -3.53
N ARG A 97 7.69 -15.31 -2.35
CA ARG A 97 6.74 -14.92 -1.29
C ARG A 97 5.89 -13.72 -1.70
N ALA A 98 6.46 -12.75 -2.42
CA ALA A 98 5.70 -11.63 -2.94
C ALA A 98 4.63 -12.10 -3.95
N ARG A 99 4.93 -13.09 -4.80
CA ARG A 99 3.98 -13.71 -5.74
C ARG A 99 2.84 -14.42 -5.01
N GLU A 100 3.13 -15.13 -3.93
CA GLU A 100 2.09 -15.72 -3.06
C GLU A 100 1.15 -14.64 -2.51
N PHE A 101 1.70 -13.58 -1.92
CA PHE A 101 0.87 -12.47 -1.41
C PHE A 101 0.13 -11.72 -2.51
N ALA A 102 0.77 -11.49 -3.65
CA ALA A 102 0.19 -10.79 -4.78
C ALA A 102 -0.99 -11.57 -5.36
N GLY A 103 -0.88 -12.89 -5.49
CA GLY A 103 -1.98 -13.76 -5.92
C GLY A 103 -3.18 -13.75 -4.97
N LEU A 104 -2.95 -13.63 -3.66
CA LEU A 104 -4.02 -13.51 -2.66
C LEU A 104 -4.72 -12.14 -2.69
N CYS A 105 -4.00 -11.10 -3.11
CA CYS A 105 -4.46 -9.71 -3.01
C CYS A 105 -4.83 -9.08 -4.36
N GLY A 106 -4.64 -9.79 -5.48
CA GLY A 106 -4.91 -9.29 -6.83
C GLY A 106 -3.85 -8.31 -7.37
N ALA A 107 -2.66 -8.24 -6.76
CA ALA A 107 -1.59 -7.36 -7.22
C ALA A 107 -0.79 -8.01 -8.36
N ALA A 108 -0.39 -7.25 -9.37
CA ALA A 108 0.42 -7.77 -10.48
C ALA A 108 1.92 -7.56 -10.21
N ILE A 109 2.70 -8.64 -10.24
CA ILE A 109 4.16 -8.56 -10.24
C ILE A 109 4.66 -8.50 -11.69
N PRO A 110 5.39 -7.44 -12.08
CA PRO A 110 5.96 -7.34 -13.42
C PRO A 110 6.94 -8.46 -13.72
N ASP A 111 6.91 -9.03 -14.92
CA ASP A 111 7.76 -10.16 -15.32
C ASP A 111 9.27 -9.86 -15.20
N TRP A 112 9.66 -8.61 -15.44
CA TRP A 112 11.06 -8.18 -15.31
C TRP A 112 11.60 -8.30 -13.89
N MET A 113 10.71 -8.35 -12.87
CA MET A 113 11.13 -8.39 -11.48
C MET A 113 11.82 -9.70 -11.13
N ASP A 114 11.41 -10.85 -11.68
CA ASP A 114 12.05 -12.13 -11.39
C ASP A 114 13.52 -12.14 -11.80
N GLY A 115 13.82 -11.60 -12.99
CA GLY A 115 15.18 -11.53 -13.52
C GLY A 115 16.14 -10.71 -12.66
N LEU A 116 15.65 -9.74 -11.89
CA LEU A 116 16.50 -8.95 -10.97
C LEU A 116 16.91 -9.73 -9.72
N PHE A 117 16.17 -10.78 -9.36
CA PHE A 117 16.44 -11.59 -8.18
C PHE A 117 17.05 -12.96 -8.52
N GLU A 118 17.12 -13.30 -9.82
CA GLU A 118 17.73 -14.53 -10.31
C GLU A 118 19.20 -14.65 -9.84
N GLY A 119 19.56 -15.82 -9.33
CA GLY A 119 20.92 -16.09 -8.82
C GLY A 119 21.27 -15.45 -7.47
N LEU A 120 20.36 -14.70 -6.82
CA LEU A 120 20.62 -14.05 -5.53
C LEU A 120 20.25 -14.89 -4.30
N ASP A 121 19.81 -16.13 -4.47
CA ASP A 121 19.30 -16.97 -3.36
C ASP A 121 20.33 -17.21 -2.26
N ARG A 122 21.61 -17.33 -2.62
CA ARG A 122 22.73 -17.49 -1.68
C ARG A 122 23.46 -16.17 -1.39
N ARG A 123 22.86 -15.02 -1.73
CA ARG A 123 23.45 -13.67 -1.64
C ARG A 123 22.51 -12.69 -0.93
N PRO A 124 22.22 -12.88 0.37
CA PRO A 124 21.20 -12.09 1.08
C PRO A 124 21.47 -10.58 1.08
N ALA A 125 22.74 -10.15 1.19
CA ALA A 125 23.09 -8.73 1.15
C ALA A 125 22.80 -8.08 -0.22
N ALA A 126 23.18 -8.74 -1.32
CA ALA A 126 22.88 -8.27 -2.67
C ALA A 126 21.36 -8.23 -2.92
N ARG A 127 20.64 -9.27 -2.46
CA ARG A 127 19.19 -9.36 -2.54
C ARG A 127 18.49 -8.19 -1.81
N GLN A 128 19.00 -7.80 -0.64
CA GLN A 128 18.52 -6.64 0.10
C GLN A 128 18.78 -5.33 -0.65
N LEU A 129 19.95 -5.16 -1.26
CA LEU A 129 20.27 -3.95 -2.04
C LEU A 129 19.36 -3.80 -3.27
N VAL A 130 19.08 -4.89 -3.99
CA VAL A 130 18.12 -4.88 -5.11
C VAL A 130 16.72 -4.50 -4.61
N ALA A 131 16.26 -5.12 -3.53
CA ALA A 131 14.96 -4.81 -2.92
C ALA A 131 14.83 -3.33 -2.50
N ALA A 132 15.87 -2.81 -1.82
CA ALA A 132 15.92 -1.42 -1.39
C ALA A 132 15.90 -0.46 -2.60
N THR A 133 16.67 -0.77 -3.64
CA THR A 133 16.75 0.05 -4.86
C THR A 133 15.40 0.13 -5.56
N LEU A 134 14.70 -1.00 -5.72
CA LEU A 134 13.38 -1.04 -6.36
C LEU A 134 12.34 -0.25 -5.57
N ALA A 135 12.29 -0.44 -4.25
CA ALA A 135 11.34 0.27 -3.41
C ALA A 135 11.65 1.78 -3.35
N ALA A 136 12.92 2.16 -3.30
CA ALA A 136 13.33 3.56 -3.33
C ALA A 136 12.99 4.23 -4.68
N GLU A 137 13.22 3.55 -5.80
CA GLU A 137 12.85 4.06 -7.12
C GLU A 137 11.34 4.21 -7.27
N LEU A 138 10.55 3.25 -6.77
CA LEU A 138 9.10 3.36 -6.70
C LEU A 138 8.68 4.60 -5.88
N CYS A 139 9.21 4.75 -4.68
CA CYS A 139 8.94 5.90 -3.83
C CYS A 139 9.34 7.22 -4.48
N ARG A 140 10.50 7.28 -5.15
CA ARG A 140 10.98 8.47 -5.87
C ARG A 140 10.06 8.85 -7.02
N ARG A 141 9.60 7.88 -7.82
CA ARG A 141 8.64 8.13 -8.90
C ARG A 141 7.29 8.60 -8.36
N LEU A 142 6.80 8.00 -7.28
CA LEU A 142 5.59 8.44 -6.57
C LEU A 142 5.75 9.88 -6.05
N TYR A 143 6.91 10.21 -5.48
CA TYR A 143 7.23 11.55 -5.01
C TYR A 143 7.18 12.58 -6.15
N ALA A 144 7.79 12.26 -7.30
CA ALA A 144 7.73 13.10 -8.49
C ALA A 144 6.27 13.32 -8.97
N GLY A 145 5.40 12.33 -8.81
CA GLY A 145 3.96 12.42 -9.09
C GLY A 145 3.10 13.04 -7.98
N GLY A 146 3.71 13.70 -6.99
CA GLY A 146 3.02 14.47 -5.95
C GLY A 146 2.70 13.73 -4.65
N VAL A 147 3.09 12.46 -4.51
CA VAL A 147 2.90 11.72 -3.25
C VAL A 147 3.84 12.27 -2.17
N ARG A 148 3.32 12.46 -0.95
CA ARG A 148 4.11 12.95 0.20
C ARG A 148 3.98 12.08 1.46
N GLU A 149 3.08 11.11 1.44
CA GLU A 149 2.86 10.13 2.50
C GLU A 149 3.08 8.72 1.94
N TYR A 150 3.60 7.81 2.77
CA TYR A 150 3.86 6.42 2.40
C TYR A 150 3.51 5.52 3.58
N HIS A 151 2.97 4.34 3.29
CA HIS A 151 2.77 3.28 4.27
C HIS A 151 3.67 2.10 3.93
N PHE A 152 4.61 1.73 4.81
CA PHE A 152 5.54 0.64 4.55
C PHE A 152 5.08 -0.66 5.20
N TYR A 153 4.90 -1.71 4.39
CA TYR A 153 4.73 -3.08 4.88
C TYR A 153 6.09 -3.65 5.27
N THR A 154 6.46 -3.49 6.54
CA THR A 154 7.81 -3.82 7.04
C THR A 154 8.07 -5.32 7.17
N LEU A 155 7.01 -6.13 7.33
CA LEU A 155 7.11 -7.56 7.65
C LEU A 155 8.04 -7.84 8.85
N ASN A 156 7.96 -6.98 9.88
CA ASN A 156 8.80 -6.99 11.07
C ASN A 156 10.31 -6.83 10.80
N ARG A 157 10.68 -6.16 9.69
CA ARG A 157 12.07 -5.83 9.33
C ARG A 157 12.21 -4.33 9.08
N ALA A 158 13.04 -3.67 9.88
CA ALA A 158 13.18 -2.21 9.84
C ALA A 158 14.16 -1.73 8.76
N ASP A 159 15.20 -2.50 8.45
CA ASP A 159 16.37 -2.03 7.67
C ASP A 159 16.00 -1.41 6.32
N LEU A 160 15.08 -2.04 5.58
CA LEU A 160 14.67 -1.57 4.26
C LEU A 160 13.82 -0.32 4.33
N SER A 161 12.82 -0.30 5.20
CA SER A 161 11.98 0.87 5.42
C SER A 161 12.81 2.05 5.92
N TYR A 162 13.79 1.79 6.80
CA TYR A 162 14.74 2.79 7.27
C TYR A 162 15.58 3.36 6.13
N ALA A 163 16.21 2.50 5.32
CA ALA A 163 17.01 2.93 4.17
C ALA A 163 16.18 3.77 3.19
N ILE A 164 14.95 3.35 2.87
CA ILE A 164 14.06 4.10 1.97
C ILE A 164 13.70 5.45 2.58
N CYS A 165 13.33 5.51 3.86
CA CYS A 165 13.09 6.77 4.57
C CYS A 165 14.31 7.71 4.48
N HIS A 166 15.51 7.18 4.72
CA HIS A 166 16.75 7.95 4.63
C HIS A 166 16.99 8.50 3.21
N MET A 167 16.78 7.69 2.17
CA MET A 167 16.88 8.10 0.77
C MET A 167 15.85 9.16 0.39
N LEU A 168 14.66 9.15 1.01
CA LEU A 168 13.64 10.19 0.86
C LEU A 168 13.91 11.44 1.72
N GLY A 169 15.09 11.53 2.34
CA GLY A 169 15.50 12.68 3.16
C GLY A 169 14.88 12.68 4.57
N ARG A 170 14.27 11.58 5.02
CA ARG A 170 13.76 11.42 6.38
C ARG A 170 14.84 10.81 7.26
N ARG A 171 15.29 11.58 8.25
CA ARG A 171 16.30 11.16 9.23
C ARG A 171 15.66 10.99 10.60
N PRO A 172 16.24 10.17 11.49
CA PRO A 172 15.90 10.20 12.91
C PRO A 172 15.95 11.64 13.42
N ARG A 173 14.93 12.05 14.17
CA ARG A 173 14.95 13.32 14.90
C ARG A 173 15.59 13.06 16.25
N GLY A 174 16.87 13.40 16.37
CA GLY A 174 17.68 13.16 17.56
C GLY A 174 18.38 11.82 17.52
N GLU A 175 19.61 11.81 17.01
CA GLU A 175 20.69 11.09 17.66
C GLU A 175 21.50 12.19 18.34
N ALA A 176 21.58 12.15 19.68
CA ALA A 176 22.67 12.83 20.34
C ALA A 176 23.94 12.19 19.80
N ASP A 177 24.86 13.01 19.28
CA ASP A 177 26.22 12.60 18.98
C ASP A 177 26.75 11.80 20.19
N GLY A 178 27.06 10.52 19.94
CA GLY A 178 27.82 9.67 20.84
C GLY A 178 29.12 9.29 20.17
#